data_AF-A0A0B8PEB9-F1
#
_entry.id   AF-A0A0B8PEB9-F1
#
_cell.length_a   1.000
_cell.length_b   1.000
_cell.length_c   1.000
_cell.angle_alpha   90.00
_cell.angle_beta   90.00
_cell.angle_gamma   90.00
#
_symmetry.space_group_name_H-M   'P 1'
#
loop_
_entity.id
_entity.type
_entity.pdbx_description
1 polymer ?
#
loop_
_entity_poly.entity_id
_entity_poly.type
_entity_poly.pdbx_seq_one_letter_code
_entity_poly.pdbx_strand_id
1 'polypeptide(L)'
;MITCSCVGGKSYLKKQWQELGATDTPTILQADYKHHFGKLYENEYRLWQELFDSTLVEFDLLYDPYMWECLLPWLENNSGKELLYLHQGGILGNETMLPRYQRKFGQTQKA
;
A
#
# COMPACT_ATOMS: atom_id res chain seq x y z
N MET A 1 -14.79 7.92 -2.10
CA MET A 1 -13.65 7.32 -1.38
C MET A 1 -13.02 6.24 -2.25
N ILE A 2 -11.70 6.25 -2.34
CA ILE A 2 -10.89 5.23 -3.02
C ILE A 2 -10.16 4.39 -1.96
N THR A 3 -9.93 3.12 -2.25
CA THR A 3 -9.18 2.19 -1.37
C THR A 3 -8.55 1.09 -2.23
N CYS A 4 -7.66 0.29 -1.68
CA CYS A 4 -7.21 -0.97 -2.27
C CYS A 4 -7.55 -2.15 -1.35
N SER A 5 -7.43 -3.39 -1.84
CA SER A 5 -7.60 -4.61 -1.02
C SER A 5 -6.24 -5.22 -0.67
N CYS A 6 -5.64 -4.82 0.46
CA CYS A 6 -4.36 -5.38 0.92
C CYS A 6 -4.50 -6.85 1.34
N VAL A 7 -5.67 -7.24 1.88
CA VAL A 7 -6.00 -8.60 2.31
C VAL A 7 -7.11 -9.17 1.42
N GLY A 8 -6.96 -10.42 1.01
CA GLY A 8 -7.92 -11.09 0.14
C GLY A 8 -7.94 -10.45 -1.25
N GLY A 9 -9.11 -9.97 -1.68
CA GLY A 9 -9.26 -9.29 -2.96
C GLY A 9 -10.52 -8.44 -3.03
N LYS A 10 -10.71 -7.74 -4.15
CA LYS A 10 -11.83 -6.81 -4.38
C LYS A 10 -13.20 -7.36 -3.99
N SER A 11 -13.52 -8.59 -4.43
CA SER A 11 -14.81 -9.22 -4.10
C SER A 11 -14.97 -9.50 -2.61
N TYR A 12 -13.88 -9.90 -1.95
CA TYR A 12 -13.88 -10.13 -0.50
C TYR A 12 -14.07 -8.82 0.27
N LEU A 13 -13.32 -7.77 -0.09
CA LEU A 13 -13.47 -6.45 0.53
C LEU A 13 -14.90 -5.91 0.36
N LYS A 14 -15.48 -6.01 -0.84
CA LYS A 14 -16.89 -5.59 -1.06
C LYS A 14 -17.86 -6.33 -0.16
N LYS A 15 -17.67 -7.63 0.04
CA LYS A 15 -18.50 -8.43 0.94
C LYS A 15 -18.37 -7.94 2.38
N GLN A 16 -17.16 -7.63 2.86
CA GLN A 16 -16.96 -7.09 4.21
C GLN A 16 -17.67 -5.73 4.41
N TRP A 17 -17.66 -4.86 3.40
CA TRP A 17 -18.43 -3.60 3.44
C TRP A 17 -19.95 -3.86 3.60
N GLN A 18 -20.48 -4.83 2.86
CA GLN A 18 -21.90 -5.22 2.96
C GLN A 18 -22.24 -5.82 4.33
N GLU A 19 -21.36 -6.65 4.89
CA GLU A 19 -21.53 -7.24 6.23
C GLU A 19 -21.54 -6.18 7.34
N LEU A 20 -20.84 -5.05 7.14
CA LEU A 20 -20.87 -3.89 8.03
C LEU A 20 -22.11 -2.99 7.83
N GLY A 21 -23.03 -3.35 6.93
CA GLY A 21 -24.25 -2.59 6.67
C GLY A 21 -24.04 -1.33 5.83
N ALA A 22 -22.92 -1.22 5.12
CA ALA A 22 -22.66 -0.06 4.27
C ALA A 22 -23.63 -0.01 3.08
N THR A 23 -24.24 1.15 2.86
CA THR A 23 -25.12 1.41 1.72
C THR A 23 -24.36 1.73 0.44
N ASP A 24 -23.14 2.24 0.58
CA ASP A 24 -22.24 2.58 -0.52
C ASP A 24 -20.95 1.76 -0.45
N THR A 25 -20.38 1.44 -1.61
CA THR A 25 -19.10 0.72 -1.70
C THR A 25 -18.02 1.63 -2.26
N PRO A 26 -16.78 1.61 -1.71
CA PRO A 26 -15.70 2.42 -2.25
C PRO A 26 -15.31 2.00 -3.66
N THR A 27 -14.68 2.92 -4.38
CA THR A 27 -13.93 2.57 -5.58
C THR A 27 -12.67 1.83 -5.14
N ILE A 28 -12.62 0.52 -5.41
CA ILE A 28 -11.47 -0.33 -5.08
C ILE A 28 -10.50 -0.34 -6.25
N LEU A 29 -9.36 0.32 -6.05
CA LEU A 29 -8.20 0.33 -6.92
C LEU A 29 -7.40 -0.98 -6.77
N GLN A 30 -6.65 -1.32 -7.82
CA GLN A 30 -5.79 -2.50 -7.87
C GLN A 30 -4.56 -2.14 -8.71
N ALA A 31 -3.40 -2.68 -8.32
CA ALA A 31 -2.21 -2.64 -9.16
C ALA A 31 -2.36 -3.57 -10.38
N ASP A 32 -1.41 -3.52 -11.30
CA ASP A 32 -1.35 -4.37 -12.50
C ASP A 32 -0.89 -5.81 -12.19
N TYR A 33 -0.62 -6.12 -10.92
CA TYR A 33 -0.27 -7.45 -10.43
C TYR A 33 -1.22 -7.96 -9.34
N LYS A 34 -1.22 -9.29 -9.17
CA LYS A 34 -1.94 -9.93 -8.05
C LYS A 34 -1.15 -9.78 -6.77
N HIS A 35 -1.58 -8.86 -5.92
CA HIS A 35 -1.01 -8.67 -4.59
C HIS A 35 -1.36 -9.84 -3.64
N HIS A 36 -0.43 -10.13 -2.74
CA HIS A 36 -0.54 -11.19 -1.74
C HIS A 36 -0.10 -10.60 -0.41
N PHE A 37 -1.02 -10.55 0.54
CA PHE A 37 -0.77 -9.98 1.85
C PHE A 37 0.48 -10.55 2.52
N GLY A 38 1.38 -9.68 2.98
CA GLY A 38 2.61 -10.05 3.68
C GLY A 38 3.74 -10.61 2.82
N LYS A 39 3.55 -10.72 1.49
CA LYS A 39 4.64 -11.02 0.55
C LYS A 39 5.49 -9.76 0.37
N LEU A 40 6.80 -9.96 0.29
CA LEU A 40 7.77 -8.89 0.07
C LEU A 40 7.94 -8.64 -1.43
N TYR A 41 7.63 -7.42 -1.87
CA TYR A 41 7.78 -6.93 -3.24
C TYR A 41 8.89 -5.88 -3.32
N GLU A 42 9.77 -5.99 -4.30
CA GLU A 42 10.92 -5.08 -4.41
C GLU A 42 10.50 -3.65 -4.79
N ASN A 43 9.51 -3.52 -5.68
CA ASN A 43 8.93 -2.23 -6.08
C ASN A 43 8.26 -1.54 -4.89
N GLU A 44 7.44 -2.24 -4.12
CA GLU A 44 6.82 -1.69 -2.90
C GLU A 44 7.86 -1.21 -1.88
N TYR A 45 8.97 -1.95 -1.73
CA TYR A 45 10.05 -1.53 -0.83
C TYR A 45 10.76 -0.26 -1.32
N ARG A 46 11.05 -0.16 -2.62
CA ARG A 46 11.64 1.05 -3.22
C ARG A 46 10.70 2.25 -3.10
N LEU A 47 9.42 2.04 -3.43
CA LEU A 47 8.39 3.07 -3.31
C LEU A 47 8.26 3.57 -1.87
N TRP A 48 8.31 2.68 -0.89
CA TRP A 48 8.33 3.06 0.53
C TRP A 48 9.50 4.00 0.87
N GLN A 49 10.70 3.72 0.36
CA GLN A 49 11.87 4.59 0.55
C GLN A 49 11.67 5.95 -0.13
N GLU A 50 11.21 5.96 -1.38
CA GLU A 50 10.95 7.19 -2.16
C GLU A 50 9.87 8.07 -1.51
N LEU A 51 8.83 7.45 -0.94
CA LEU A 51 7.79 8.16 -0.20
C LEU A 51 8.35 8.85 1.03
N PHE A 52 9.20 8.17 1.82
CA PHE A 52 9.85 8.81 2.96
C PHE A 52 10.76 9.96 2.53
N ASP A 53 11.59 9.76 1.50
CA ASP A 53 12.52 10.79 1.01
C ASP A 53 11.79 12.03 0.48
N SER A 54 10.61 11.86 -0.13
CA SER A 54 9.83 12.95 -0.71
C SER A 54 8.87 13.65 0.26
N THR A 55 8.36 12.94 1.26
CA THR A 55 7.32 13.44 2.16
C THR A 55 7.77 13.64 3.61
N LEU A 56 8.88 13.00 3.99
CA LEU A 56 9.35 12.85 5.38
C LEU A 56 8.33 12.16 6.31
N VAL A 57 7.34 11.48 5.74
CA VAL A 57 6.35 10.69 6.47
C VAL A 57 6.78 9.24 6.47
N GLU A 58 6.87 8.63 7.66
CA GLU A 58 7.08 7.19 7.78
C GLU A 58 5.77 6.44 7.53
N PHE A 59 5.79 5.56 6.54
CA PHE A 59 4.68 4.67 6.20
C PHE A 59 4.94 3.25 6.73
N ASP A 60 3.88 2.46 6.89
CA ASP A 60 4.03 1.05 7.25
C ASP A 60 4.43 0.21 6.03
N LEU A 61 5.20 -0.86 6.19
CA LEU A 61 5.72 -1.68 5.08
C LEU A 61 4.76 -2.77 4.57
N LEU A 62 3.55 -2.88 5.14
CA LEU A 62 2.60 -3.98 4.90
C LEU A 62 1.34 -3.53 4.15
N TYR A 63 0.88 -2.29 4.36
CA TYR A 63 -0.33 -1.75 3.73
C TYR A 63 -0.04 -0.57 2.82
N ASP A 64 0.65 0.45 3.31
CA ASP A 64 0.81 1.73 2.60
C ASP A 64 1.48 1.58 1.21
N PRO A 65 2.59 0.85 1.02
CA PRO A 65 3.24 0.72 -0.28
C PRO A 65 2.29 0.20 -1.35
N TYR A 66 1.50 -0.82 -1.03
CA TYR A 66 0.53 -1.35 -1.98
C TYR A 66 -0.61 -0.35 -2.27
N MET A 67 -1.03 0.45 -1.28
CA MET A 67 -2.00 1.53 -1.53
C MET A 67 -1.41 2.56 -2.50
N TRP A 68 -0.15 2.93 -2.34
CA TRP A 68 0.54 3.87 -3.24
C TRP A 68 0.75 3.30 -4.64
N GLU A 69 1.12 2.03 -4.78
CA GLU A 69 1.15 1.30 -6.07
C GLU A 69 -0.20 1.37 -6.79
N CYS A 70 -1.31 1.25 -6.05
CA CYS A 70 -2.65 1.40 -6.62
C CYS A 70 -3.02 2.85 -6.96
N LEU A 71 -2.54 3.81 -6.16
CA LEU A 71 -2.94 5.21 -6.22
C LEU A 71 -2.23 5.99 -7.33
N LEU A 72 -0.94 5.75 -7.55
CA LEU A 72 -0.13 6.53 -8.50
C LEU A 72 -0.69 6.46 -9.94
N PRO A 73 -1.05 5.28 -10.51
CA PRO A 73 -1.67 5.23 -11.84
C PRO A 73 -3.06 5.88 -11.88
N TRP A 74 -3.80 5.84 -10.76
CA TRP A 74 -5.08 6.52 -10.67
C TRP A 74 -4.89 8.04 -10.68
N LEU A 75 -3.86 8.55 -10.00
CA LEU A 75 -3.50 9.97 -9.97
C LEU A 75 -3.11 10.52 -11.34
N GLU A 76 -2.34 9.77 -12.14
CA GLU A 76 -2.00 10.16 -13.52
C GLU A 76 -3.24 10.46 -14.36
N ASN A 77 -4.30 9.67 -14.17
CA ASN A 77 -5.59 9.82 -14.86
C ASN A 77 -6.55 10.80 -14.17
N ASN A 78 -6.18 11.34 -13.01
CA ASN A 78 -7.02 12.22 -12.17
C ASN A 78 -6.23 13.44 -11.67
N SER A 79 -5.29 13.97 -12.47
CA SER A 79 -4.32 15.00 -12.09
C SER A 79 -4.89 16.34 -11.60
N GLY A 80 -6.18 16.61 -11.87
CA GLY A 80 -6.89 17.80 -11.37
C GLY A 80 -7.61 17.61 -10.04
N LYS A 81 -7.45 16.47 -9.35
CA LYS A 81 -8.13 16.18 -8.09
C LYS A 81 -7.23 16.40 -6.88
N GLU A 82 -7.79 17.01 -5.85
CA GLU A 82 -7.16 17.09 -4.54
C GLU A 82 -7.37 15.76 -3.78
N LEU A 83 -6.33 15.34 -3.05
CA LEU A 83 -6.35 14.13 -2.25
C LEU A 83 -6.12 14.43 -0.77
N LEU A 84 -6.94 13.79 0.07
CA LEU A 84 -6.67 13.62 1.48
C LEU A 84 -6.29 12.15 1.71
N TYR A 85 -4.99 11.89 1.93
CA TYR A 85 -4.52 10.55 2.26
C TYR A 85 -4.76 10.27 3.76
N LEU A 86 -5.42 9.16 4.07
CA LEU A 86 -5.64 8.71 5.44
C LEU A 86 -4.53 7.74 5.83
N HIS A 87 -3.48 8.25 6.47
CA HIS A 87 -2.44 7.40 7.07
C HIS A 87 -2.97 6.74 8.35
N GLN A 88 -3.30 5.47 8.26
CA GLN A 88 -4.03 4.73 9.30
C GLN A 88 -3.12 4.13 10.40
N GLY A 89 -1.81 4.37 10.34
CA GLY A 89 -0.84 3.84 11.31
C GLY A 89 -0.21 2.52 10.84
N GLY A 90 0.06 1.59 11.77
CA GLY A 90 0.69 0.29 11.44
C GLY A 90 2.22 0.27 11.49
N ILE A 91 2.86 1.43 11.75
CA ILE A 91 4.32 1.60 11.75
C ILE A 91 5.05 0.62 12.68
N LEU A 92 4.47 0.21 13.81
CA LEU A 92 5.07 -0.81 14.69
C LEU A 92 5.40 -2.13 13.96
N GLY A 93 4.68 -2.45 12.89
CA GLY A 93 4.99 -3.60 12.03
C GLY A 93 6.36 -3.51 11.33
N ASN A 94 6.90 -2.30 11.13
CA ASN A 94 8.19 -2.07 10.48
C ASN A 94 9.35 -2.72 11.26
N GLU A 95 9.25 -2.84 12.60
CA GLU A 95 10.26 -3.52 13.43
C GLU A 95 10.55 -4.95 12.94
N THR A 96 9.56 -5.62 12.37
CA THR A 96 9.70 -6.97 11.82
C THR A 96 9.75 -6.99 10.30
N MET A 97 9.05 -6.09 9.60
CA MET A 97 8.99 -6.05 8.15
C MET A 97 10.28 -5.52 7.52
N LEU A 98 10.87 -4.46 8.06
CA LEU A 98 12.07 -3.85 7.50
C LEU A 98 13.26 -4.83 7.48
N PRO A 99 13.59 -5.57 8.56
CA PRO A 99 14.64 -6.59 8.51
C PRO A 99 14.37 -7.69 7.48
N ARG A 100 13.10 -8.04 7.22
CA ARG A 100 12.73 -9.03 6.20
C ARG A 100 12.99 -8.50 4.79
N TYR A 101 12.61 -7.26 4.53
CA TYR A 101 12.90 -6.57 3.27
C TYR A 101 14.41 -6.42 3.05
N GLN A 102 15.17 -5.97 4.05
CA GLN A 102 16.63 -5.84 4.00
C GLN A 102 17.32 -7.19 3.75
N ARG A 103 16.85 -8.29 4.35
CA ARG A 103 17.41 -9.62 4.07
C ARG A 103 17.19 -10.08 2.64
N LYS A 104 16.05 -9.73 2.04
CA LYS A 104 15.66 -10.19 0.70
C LYS A 104 16.17 -9.29 -0.43
N PHE A 105 16.18 -7.98 -0.22
CA PHE A 105 16.46 -6.96 -1.24
C PHE A 105 17.47 -5.90 -0.79
N GLY A 106 17.92 -5.92 0.46
CA GLY A 106 18.98 -5.04 0.90
C GLY A 106 20.23 -5.32 0.08
N GLN A 107 20.78 -4.28 -0.54
CA GLN A 107 22.04 -4.39 -1.25
C GLN A 107 23.08 -4.90 -0.25
N THR A 108 23.69 -6.05 -0.54
CA THR A 108 24.90 -6.44 0.18
C THR A 108 25.94 -5.37 -0.13
N GLN A 109 26.22 -4.46 0.79
CA GLN A 109 27.46 -3.71 0.73
C GLN A 109 28.55 -4.77 0.81
N LYS A 110 29.16 -5.08 -0.34
CA LYS A 110 30.41 -5.82 -0.36
C LYS A 110 31.41 -4.93 0.38
N ALA A 111 31.78 -5.38 1.59
CA ALA A 111 32.97 -4.89 2.28
C ALA A 111 34.22 -5.18 1.44
#